data_AF-A0A536J5F5-F1
#
_entry.id   AF-A0A536J5F5-F1
#
_cell.length_a   1.000
_cell.length_b   1.000
_cell.length_c   1.000
_cell.angle_alpha   90.00
_cell.angle_beta   90.00
_cell.angle_gamma   90.00
#
_symmetry.space_group_name_H-M   'P 1'
#
loop_
_entity.id
_entity.type
_entity.pdbx_description
1 polymer ?
#
loop_
_entity_poly.entity_id
_entity_poly.type
_entity_poly.pdbx_seq_one_letter_code
_entity_poly.pdbx_strand_id
1 'polypeptide(L)'
;MAATVFVHPFITYTTQIYPDLIAALMFVTVVRLIRQGTATPLRNLALASAFVGTLPWLTTRSWFVAIGLGLVLAYVAIWPRRDLVRRVVTAGLPFTALVLLLCYFNWRLFGWFIPGAGYFLIRDQQEVLNFSPQSGIPGLFFDRAFGLVPRAPIYLLAFVGVAALWRLRRVYGAPLAALLLGWGLYLLFIADVAYWHADGGPPSRYLLAGLPFLVVAVAAGIETALASAARLRVALLGFTAVAVWWSAFVAFVYAVRPGLRYEYMPQIRDGNPVQLWLELGKVIRPDVQTALPSFYSHEAATLPLAILWVAVATFLGFVGYVIVRRTRPVITSTP
;
A
#
# COMPACT_ATOMS: atom_id res chain seq x y z
N MET A 1 11.43 -5.76 8.43
CA MET A 1 10.57 -4.55 8.43
C MET A 1 11.36 -3.24 8.33
N ALA A 2 12.52 -3.08 8.98
CA ALA A 2 13.29 -1.82 8.91
C ALA A 2 13.72 -1.44 7.48
N ALA A 3 14.13 -2.42 6.66
CA ALA A 3 14.63 -2.18 5.30
C ALA A 3 13.60 -1.49 4.38
N THR A 4 12.30 -1.76 4.51
CA THR A 4 11.27 -1.15 3.63
C THR A 4 11.06 0.34 3.91
N VAL A 5 11.46 0.84 5.09
CA VAL A 5 11.35 2.28 5.43
C VAL A 5 12.44 3.10 4.74
N PHE A 6 13.59 2.48 4.44
CA PHE A 6 14.74 3.13 3.80
C PHE A 6 14.74 3.04 2.27
N VAL A 7 13.64 2.57 1.67
CA VAL A 7 13.51 2.44 0.22
C VAL A 7 12.32 3.25 -0.28
N HIS A 8 12.25 3.41 -1.60
CA HIS A 8 11.11 4.03 -2.25
C HIS A 8 9.83 3.21 -1.95
N PRO A 9 8.67 3.87 -1.69
CA PRO A 9 8.48 5.32 -1.65
C PRO A 9 8.70 5.96 -0.28
N PHE A 10 8.74 5.25 0.84
CA PHE A 10 8.78 5.88 2.18
C PHE A 10 9.84 6.98 2.31
N ILE A 11 11.11 6.68 2.05
CA ILE A 11 12.19 7.68 2.14
C ILE A 11 12.12 8.78 1.06
N THR A 12 11.53 8.49 -0.09
CA THR A 12 11.34 9.49 -1.16
C THR A 12 10.31 10.54 -0.74
N TYR A 13 9.30 10.14 0.05
CA TYR A 13 8.22 11.02 0.49
C TYR A 13 8.49 11.72 1.82
N THR A 14 9.55 11.40 2.55
CA THR A 14 9.92 12.16 3.78
C THR A 14 10.35 13.59 3.48
N THR A 15 10.76 13.89 2.25
CA THR A 15 11.15 15.24 1.80
C THR A 15 10.00 15.99 1.11
N GLN A 16 8.78 15.47 1.16
CA GLN A 16 7.63 16.00 0.43
C GLN A 16 6.42 16.14 1.34
N ILE A 17 5.61 17.17 1.08
CA ILE A 17 4.39 17.44 1.84
C ILE A 17 3.22 16.76 1.14
N TYR A 18 3.04 15.47 1.43
CA TYR A 18 1.87 14.72 0.99
C TYR A 18 1.13 14.09 2.18
N PRO A 19 -0.22 14.10 2.14
CA PRO A 19 -1.03 13.52 3.22
C PRO A 19 -0.85 12.01 3.35
N ASP A 20 -0.45 11.33 2.27
CA ASP A 20 -0.38 9.87 2.21
C ASP A 20 0.64 9.28 3.20
N LEU A 21 1.75 9.98 3.47
CA LEU A 21 2.74 9.55 4.47
C LEU A 21 2.18 9.66 5.90
N ILE A 22 1.44 10.74 6.17
CA ILE A 22 0.77 10.95 7.46
C ILE A 22 -0.29 9.88 7.66
N ALA A 23 -1.07 9.55 6.63
CA ALA A 23 -2.05 8.47 6.67
C ALA A 23 -1.39 7.10 6.96
N ALA A 24 -0.25 6.80 6.34
CA ALA A 24 0.53 5.59 6.63
C ALA A 24 1.03 5.54 8.10
N LEU A 25 1.48 6.68 8.64
CA LEU A 25 1.89 6.80 10.04
C LEU A 25 0.71 6.60 10.99
N MET A 26 -0.45 7.21 10.69
CA MET A 26 -1.68 7.01 11.45
C MET A 26 -2.12 5.55 11.44
N PHE A 27 -2.04 4.86 10.30
CA PHE A 27 -2.32 3.42 10.21
C PHE A 27 -1.48 2.62 11.19
N VAL A 28 -0.14 2.80 11.16
CA VAL A 28 0.78 2.07 12.03
C VAL A 28 0.52 2.42 13.50
N THR A 29 0.22 3.69 13.80
CA THR A 29 -0.09 4.17 15.15
C THR A 29 -1.36 3.53 15.69
N VAL A 30 -2.43 3.48 14.90
CA VAL A 30 -3.69 2.81 15.26
C VAL A 30 -3.44 1.33 15.58
N VAL A 31 -2.74 0.62 14.69
CA VAL A 31 -2.40 -0.80 14.90
C VAL A 31 -1.60 -1.00 16.20
N ARG A 32 -0.62 -0.11 16.50
CA ARG A 32 0.15 -0.16 17.75
C ARG A 32 -0.72 0.08 18.98
N LEU A 33 -1.65 1.04 18.93
CA LEU A 33 -2.55 1.35 20.05
C LEU A 33 -3.46 0.18 20.40
N ILE A 34 -3.90 -0.60 19.39
CA ILE A 34 -4.85 -1.70 19.55
C ILE A 34 -4.21 -3.10 19.49
N ARG A 35 -2.88 -3.18 19.56
CA ARG A 35 -2.13 -4.44 19.48
C ARG A 35 -2.52 -5.48 20.54
N GLN A 36 -3.12 -5.03 21.65
CA GLN A 36 -3.61 -5.88 22.74
C GLN A 36 -4.98 -6.51 22.42
N GLY A 37 -5.53 -6.27 21.23
CA GLY A 37 -6.81 -6.81 20.80
C GLY A 37 -7.91 -6.46 21.80
N THR A 38 -8.69 -7.45 22.21
CA THR A 38 -9.81 -7.29 23.16
C THR A 38 -9.39 -6.75 24.54
N ALA A 39 -8.13 -6.92 24.94
CA ALA A 39 -7.58 -6.39 26.19
C ALA A 39 -7.17 -4.91 26.08
N THR A 40 -7.31 -4.27 24.92
CA THR A 40 -6.93 -2.86 24.72
C THR A 40 -7.66 -1.93 25.71
N PRO A 41 -6.93 -1.02 26.39
CA PRO A 41 -7.52 -0.07 27.33
C PRO A 41 -8.35 0.99 26.61
N LEU A 42 -9.38 1.52 27.29
CA LEU A 42 -10.31 2.51 26.75
C LEU A 42 -9.61 3.75 26.17
N ARG A 43 -8.58 4.26 26.85
CA ARG A 43 -7.77 5.39 26.36
C ARG A 43 -7.19 5.12 24.96
N ASN A 44 -6.63 3.93 24.74
CA ASN A 44 -6.04 3.58 23.45
C ASN A 44 -7.11 3.40 22.38
N LEU A 45 -8.30 2.89 22.73
CA LEU A 45 -9.44 2.82 21.81
C LEU A 45 -9.91 4.22 21.38
N ALA A 46 -10.02 5.16 22.32
CA ALA A 46 -10.39 6.54 22.01
C ALA A 46 -9.35 7.21 21.11
N LEU A 47 -8.07 7.07 21.42
CA LEU A 47 -6.97 7.62 20.61
C LEU A 47 -6.95 7.00 19.21
N ALA A 48 -7.08 5.67 19.12
CA ALA A 48 -7.12 4.98 17.83
C ALA A 48 -8.33 5.42 17.00
N SER A 49 -9.50 5.56 17.62
CA SER A 49 -10.72 6.10 17.01
C SER A 49 -10.51 7.52 16.47
N ALA A 50 -9.85 8.39 17.26
CA ALA A 50 -9.52 9.73 16.81
C ALA A 50 -8.60 9.72 15.59
N PHE A 51 -7.53 8.91 15.59
CA PHE A 51 -6.64 8.78 14.43
C PHE A 51 -7.38 8.27 13.19
N VAL A 52 -8.27 7.28 13.34
CA VAL A 52 -9.10 6.79 12.22
C VAL A 52 -10.07 7.87 11.73
N GLY A 53 -10.64 8.68 12.64
CA GLY A 53 -11.53 9.80 12.30
C GLY A 53 -10.81 10.96 11.61
N THR A 54 -9.50 11.12 11.83
CA THR A 54 -8.69 12.12 11.11
C THR A 54 -8.27 11.68 9.71
N LEU A 55 -8.29 10.38 9.37
CA LEU A 55 -7.87 9.91 8.05
C LEU A 55 -8.64 10.57 6.88
N PRO A 56 -9.98 10.69 6.91
CA PRO A 56 -10.75 11.42 5.89
C PRO A 56 -10.37 12.89 5.69
N TRP A 57 -9.76 13.54 6.69
CA TRP A 57 -9.33 14.93 6.59
C TRP A 57 -8.08 15.09 5.73
N LEU A 58 -7.26 14.04 5.65
CA LEU A 58 -5.98 14.07 4.93
C LEU A 58 -6.19 13.97 3.42
N THR A 59 -7.04 13.03 2.99
CA THR A 59 -7.43 12.85 1.59
C THR A 59 -8.70 12.01 1.52
N THR A 60 -9.52 12.25 0.49
CA THR A 60 -10.74 11.47 0.22
C THR A 60 -10.47 9.96 0.10
N ARG A 61 -9.27 9.58 -0.31
CA ARG A 61 -8.89 8.17 -0.50
C ARG A 61 -8.60 7.45 0.80
N SER A 62 -8.23 8.19 1.84
CA SER A 62 -7.96 7.62 3.16
C SER A 62 -9.23 7.10 3.85
N TRP A 63 -10.42 7.34 3.28
CA TRP A 63 -11.66 6.67 3.68
C TRP A 63 -11.55 5.14 3.64
N PHE A 64 -10.93 4.56 2.61
CA PHE A 64 -10.81 3.11 2.51
C PHE A 64 -9.88 2.51 3.57
N VAL A 65 -8.82 3.26 3.91
CA VAL A 65 -7.94 2.92 5.04
C VAL A 65 -8.71 3.03 6.36
N ALA A 66 -9.52 4.07 6.52
CA ALA A 66 -10.37 4.27 7.69
C ALA A 66 -11.42 3.17 7.83
N ILE A 67 -12.00 2.65 6.74
CA ILE A 67 -12.92 1.50 6.76
C ILE A 67 -12.20 0.27 7.32
N GLY A 68 -11.03 -0.08 6.79
CA GLY A 68 -10.28 -1.25 7.25
C GLY A 68 -9.94 -1.17 8.74
N LEU A 69 -9.36 -0.06 9.18
CA LEU A 69 -9.00 0.15 10.59
C LEU A 69 -10.24 0.30 11.49
N GLY A 70 -11.28 0.97 11.02
CA GLY A 70 -12.54 1.16 11.74
C GLY A 70 -13.25 -0.16 12.00
N LEU A 71 -13.24 -1.09 11.05
CA LEU A 71 -13.77 -2.44 11.23
C LEU A 71 -12.95 -3.24 12.26
N VAL A 72 -11.61 -3.11 12.26
CA VAL A 72 -10.76 -3.72 13.31
C VAL A 72 -11.09 -3.11 14.68
N LEU A 73 -11.25 -1.79 14.77
CA LEU A 73 -11.64 -1.11 16.01
C LEU A 73 -13.01 -1.56 16.51
N ALA A 74 -13.99 -1.66 15.61
CA ALA A 74 -15.32 -2.16 15.92
C ALA A 74 -15.23 -3.59 16.46
N TYR A 75 -14.46 -4.47 15.82
CA TYR A 75 -14.23 -5.83 16.30
C TYR A 75 -13.65 -5.84 17.72
N VAL A 76 -12.60 -5.06 17.96
CA VAL A 76 -11.94 -4.96 19.28
C VAL A 76 -12.87 -4.39 20.36
N ALA A 77 -13.76 -3.47 20.00
CA ALA A 77 -14.70 -2.84 20.93
C ALA A 77 -15.90 -3.74 21.25
N ILE A 78 -16.42 -4.48 20.26
CA ILE A 78 -17.66 -5.28 20.38
C ILE A 78 -17.41 -6.67 20.95
N TRP A 79 -16.26 -7.28 20.64
CA TRP A 79 -16.00 -8.67 21.04
C TRP A 79 -16.00 -8.91 22.56
N PRO A 80 -15.42 -8.01 23.39
CA PRO A 80 -15.61 -8.08 24.83
C PRO A 80 -17.05 -7.70 25.15
N ARG A 81 -17.86 -8.69 25.52
CA ARG A 81 -19.25 -8.43 25.93
C ARG A 81 -19.35 -7.64 27.24
N ARG A 82 -18.30 -7.67 28.06
CA ARG A 82 -18.17 -6.85 29.26
C ARG A 82 -17.89 -5.39 28.89
N ASP A 83 -18.62 -4.47 29.52
CA ASP A 83 -18.51 -3.02 29.28
C ASP A 83 -18.75 -2.61 27.82
N LEU A 84 -19.56 -3.39 27.08
CA LEU A 84 -19.82 -3.22 25.65
C LEU A 84 -20.20 -1.78 25.30
N VAL A 85 -21.20 -1.21 25.99
CA VAL A 85 -21.66 0.16 25.74
C VAL A 85 -20.52 1.16 25.90
N ARG A 86 -19.76 1.06 27.00
CA ARG A 86 -18.64 1.96 27.28
C ARG A 86 -17.55 1.83 26.22
N ARG A 87 -17.21 0.61 25.80
CA ARG A 87 -16.21 0.35 24.75
C ARG A 87 -16.66 0.86 23.40
N VAL A 88 -17.90 0.59 23.00
CA VAL A 88 -18.47 1.05 21.73
C VAL A 88 -18.56 2.57 21.69
N VAL A 89 -19.03 3.21 22.75
CA VAL A 89 -19.04 4.69 22.83
C VAL A 89 -17.62 5.25 22.76
N THR A 90 -16.67 4.66 23.49
CA THR A 90 -15.26 5.11 23.49
C THR A 90 -14.60 4.96 22.11
N ALA A 91 -14.92 3.88 21.39
CA ALA A 91 -14.37 3.61 20.06
C ALA A 91 -15.14 4.34 18.93
N GLY A 92 -16.41 4.67 19.11
CA GLY A 92 -17.25 5.30 18.09
C GLY A 92 -17.27 6.83 18.18
N LEU A 93 -17.31 7.38 19.40
CA LEU A 93 -17.55 8.82 19.60
C LEU A 93 -16.45 9.72 19.01
N PRO A 94 -15.14 9.46 19.20
CA PRO A 94 -14.09 10.30 18.61
C PRO A 94 -14.12 10.30 17.08
N PHE A 95 -14.27 9.12 16.46
CA PHE A 95 -14.43 8.97 15.01
C PHE A 95 -15.63 9.77 14.50
N THR A 96 -16.81 9.55 15.08
CA THR A 96 -18.04 10.23 14.67
C THR A 96 -17.93 11.74 14.83
N ALA A 97 -17.38 12.22 15.95
CA ALA A 97 -17.20 13.66 16.18
C ALA A 97 -16.31 14.30 15.12
N LEU A 98 -15.19 13.66 14.76
CA LEU A 98 -14.27 14.16 13.74
C LEU A 98 -14.87 14.12 12.32
N VAL A 99 -15.65 13.09 12.00
CA VAL A 99 -16.34 13.02 10.70
C VAL A 99 -17.45 14.06 10.61
N LEU A 100 -18.25 14.24 11.67
CA LEU A 100 -19.29 15.28 11.71
C LEU A 100 -18.68 16.68 11.64
N LEU A 101 -17.55 16.91 12.30
CA LEU A 101 -16.82 18.17 12.20
C LEU A 101 -16.30 18.41 10.77
N LEU A 102 -15.84 17.37 10.07
CA LEU A 102 -15.46 17.46 8.65
C LEU A 102 -16.65 17.79 7.76
N CYS A 103 -17.80 17.15 7.98
CA CYS A 103 -19.03 17.43 7.25
C CYS A 103 -19.51 18.86 7.52
N TYR A 104 -19.44 19.32 8.76
CA TYR A 104 -19.78 20.69 9.13
C TYR A 104 -18.85 21.70 8.44
N PHE A 105 -17.54 21.46 8.47
CA PHE A 105 -16.57 22.31 7.78
C PHE A 105 -16.84 22.37 6.28
N ASN A 106 -17.10 21.22 5.65
CA ASN A 106 -17.46 21.15 4.24
C ASN A 106 -18.79 21.86 3.94
N TRP A 107 -19.78 21.78 4.83
CA TRP A 107 -21.04 22.50 4.67
C TRP A 107 -20.82 24.01 4.72
N ARG A 108 -19.97 24.51 5.62
CA ARG A 108 -19.65 25.94 5.72
C ARG A 108 -18.89 26.48 4.51
N LEU A 109 -18.06 25.67 3.87
CA LEU A 109 -17.26 26.09 2.71
C LEU A 109 -17.94 25.85 1.36
N PHE A 110 -18.63 24.72 1.22
CA PHE A 110 -19.12 24.21 -0.07
C PHE A 110 -20.64 24.07 -0.13
N GLY A 111 -21.35 24.30 0.98
CA GLY A 111 -22.82 24.19 1.04
C GLY A 111 -23.35 22.76 1.17
N TRP A 112 -22.49 21.74 1.23
CA TRP A 112 -22.89 20.32 1.33
C TRP A 112 -22.37 19.65 2.60
N PHE A 113 -23.27 19.00 3.35
CA PHE A 113 -22.95 18.25 4.57
C PHE A 113 -22.52 16.81 4.26
N ILE A 114 -21.43 16.68 3.50
CA ILE A 114 -20.83 15.38 3.17
C ILE A 114 -19.31 15.48 3.30
N PRO A 115 -18.62 14.37 3.64
CA PRO A 115 -17.17 14.37 3.59
C PRO A 115 -16.72 14.41 2.12
N GLY A 116 -15.87 15.38 1.77
CA GLY A 116 -15.36 15.54 0.40
C GLY A 116 -16.23 16.39 -0.53
N ALA A 117 -17.06 17.28 0.03
CA ALA A 117 -17.92 18.19 -0.75
C ALA A 117 -17.19 18.96 -1.87
N GLY A 118 -15.93 19.38 -1.66
CA GLY A 118 -15.15 20.04 -2.69
C GLY A 118 -14.96 19.19 -3.95
N TYR A 119 -14.61 17.91 -3.80
CA TYR A 119 -14.48 16.97 -4.93
C TYR A 119 -15.83 16.66 -5.59
N PHE A 120 -16.91 16.64 -4.79
CA PHE A 120 -18.26 16.44 -5.31
C PHE A 120 -18.69 17.59 -6.25
N LEU A 121 -18.33 18.84 -5.91
CA LEU A 121 -18.69 20.01 -6.73
C LEU A 121 -17.97 20.06 -8.08
N ILE A 122 -16.75 19.54 -8.17
CA ILE A 122 -15.94 19.56 -9.40
C ILE A 122 -15.98 18.22 -10.16
N ARG A 123 -16.82 17.28 -9.74
CA ARG A 123 -16.89 15.93 -10.32
C ARG A 123 -17.18 15.92 -11.83
N ASP A 124 -17.90 16.94 -12.32
CA ASP A 124 -18.27 17.06 -13.73
C ASP A 124 -17.15 17.73 -14.56
N GLN A 125 -16.13 18.30 -13.90
CA GLN A 125 -14.98 18.94 -14.55
C GLN A 125 -13.77 18.03 -14.67
N GLN A 126 -13.68 17.03 -13.79
CA GLN A 126 -12.56 16.08 -13.76
C GLN A 126 -13.11 14.66 -13.73
N GLU A 127 -12.86 13.91 -14.80
CA GLU A 127 -13.08 12.47 -14.80
C GLU A 127 -12.18 11.83 -13.74
N VAL A 128 -12.76 11.46 -12.60
CA VAL A 128 -12.02 10.86 -11.50
C VAL A 128 -11.76 9.39 -11.77
N LEU A 129 -12.74 8.67 -12.32
CA LEU A 129 -12.70 7.22 -12.52
C LEU A 129 -12.69 6.87 -14.01
N ASN A 130 -11.84 5.91 -14.37
CA ASN A 130 -11.70 5.36 -15.73
C ASN A 130 -12.28 3.94 -15.86
N PHE A 131 -12.86 3.38 -14.78
CA PHE A 131 -13.50 2.06 -14.74
C PHE A 131 -12.64 0.94 -15.37
N SER A 132 -11.33 0.99 -15.13
CA SER A 132 -10.31 0.14 -15.74
C SER A 132 -9.29 -0.42 -14.74
N PRO A 133 -9.72 -1.06 -13.63
CA PRO A 133 -8.81 -1.58 -12.62
C PRO A 133 -7.89 -2.69 -13.16
N GLN A 134 -8.29 -3.38 -14.24
CA GLN A 134 -7.48 -4.42 -14.89
C GLN A 134 -6.16 -3.88 -15.48
N SER A 135 -6.09 -2.60 -15.85
CA SER A 135 -4.85 -1.94 -16.27
C SER A 135 -4.21 -1.17 -15.13
N GLY A 136 -5.02 -0.52 -14.28
CA GLY A 136 -4.52 0.26 -13.14
C GLY A 136 -3.80 -0.57 -12.08
N ILE A 137 -4.30 -1.75 -11.71
CA ILE A 137 -3.64 -2.61 -10.72
C ILE A 137 -2.23 -3.02 -11.19
N PRO A 138 -2.06 -3.68 -12.35
CA PRO A 138 -0.73 -4.03 -12.81
C PRO A 138 0.11 -2.80 -13.13
N GLY A 139 -0.49 -1.67 -13.53
CA GLY A 139 0.20 -0.39 -13.69
C GLY A 139 0.82 0.12 -12.38
N LEU A 140 0.05 0.18 -11.30
CA LEU A 140 0.52 0.61 -9.98
C LEU A 140 1.71 -0.21 -9.46
N PHE A 141 1.78 -1.50 -9.81
CA PHE A 141 2.88 -2.36 -9.40
C PHE A 141 4.04 -2.39 -10.39
N PHE A 142 3.78 -2.50 -11.69
CA PHE A 142 4.80 -2.92 -12.66
C PHE A 142 5.11 -1.88 -13.75
N ASP A 143 4.36 -0.78 -13.84
CA ASP A 143 4.60 0.23 -14.87
C ASP A 143 6.01 0.83 -14.78
N ARG A 144 6.68 0.94 -15.93
CA ARG A 144 8.05 1.46 -16.03
C ARG A 144 8.19 2.87 -15.44
N ALA A 145 7.21 3.74 -15.61
CA ALA A 145 7.27 5.15 -15.19
C ALA A 145 6.67 5.40 -13.80
N PHE A 146 5.61 4.69 -13.43
CA PHE A 146 4.84 4.99 -12.22
C PHE A 146 4.74 3.85 -11.21
N GLY A 147 5.10 2.63 -11.63
CA GLY A 147 4.97 1.41 -10.84
C GLY A 147 5.94 1.33 -9.67
N LEU A 148 5.53 0.58 -8.65
CA LEU A 148 6.27 0.34 -7.41
C LEU A 148 7.48 -0.59 -7.59
N VAL A 149 7.28 -1.75 -8.22
CA VAL A 149 8.27 -2.83 -8.33
C VAL A 149 9.54 -2.41 -9.08
N PRO A 150 9.48 -1.66 -10.21
CA PRO A 150 10.70 -1.23 -10.89
C PRO A 150 11.65 -0.42 -10.01
N ARG A 151 11.10 0.34 -9.06
CA ARG A 151 11.84 1.22 -8.14
C ARG A 151 12.16 0.55 -6.81
N ALA A 152 11.30 -0.37 -6.38
CA ALA A 152 11.40 -1.06 -5.10
C ALA A 152 11.01 -2.54 -5.25
N PRO A 153 11.83 -3.36 -5.91
CA PRO A 153 11.55 -4.77 -6.15
C PRO A 153 11.46 -5.58 -4.85
N ILE A 154 11.89 -5.05 -3.70
CA ILE A 154 11.66 -5.69 -2.40
C ILE A 154 10.16 -5.98 -2.15
N TYR A 155 9.25 -5.19 -2.74
CA TYR A 155 7.82 -5.44 -2.65
C TYR A 155 7.36 -6.69 -3.40
N LEU A 156 8.20 -7.31 -4.25
CA LEU A 156 7.90 -8.64 -4.82
C LEU A 156 7.80 -9.72 -3.74
N LEU A 157 8.48 -9.54 -2.59
CA LEU A 157 8.36 -10.45 -1.45
C LEU A 157 6.97 -10.39 -0.81
N ALA A 158 6.20 -9.33 -1.04
CA ALA A 158 4.80 -9.27 -0.60
C ALA A 158 4.00 -10.42 -1.20
N PHE A 159 4.21 -10.76 -2.49
CA PHE A 159 3.52 -11.87 -3.14
C PHE A 159 3.85 -13.22 -2.49
N VAL A 160 5.11 -13.45 -2.12
CA VAL A 160 5.51 -14.63 -1.35
C VAL A 160 4.81 -14.66 0.02
N GLY A 161 4.75 -13.50 0.70
CA GLY A 161 4.18 -13.38 2.04
C GLY A 161 2.65 -13.42 2.11
N VAL A 162 1.93 -13.12 1.02
CA VAL A 162 0.46 -13.23 0.97
C VAL A 162 0.01 -14.65 1.36
N ALA A 163 0.75 -15.68 0.96
CA ALA A 163 0.45 -17.06 1.33
C ALA A 163 0.59 -17.34 2.84
N ALA A 164 1.58 -16.72 3.49
CA ALA A 164 1.74 -16.80 4.93
C ALA A 164 0.63 -16.04 5.66
N LEU A 165 0.27 -14.84 5.19
CA LEU A 165 -0.88 -14.09 5.71
C LEU A 165 -2.19 -14.88 5.57
N TRP A 166 -2.37 -15.57 4.44
CA TRP A 166 -3.54 -16.43 4.22
C TRP A 166 -3.65 -17.58 5.23
N ARG A 167 -2.54 -18.07 5.77
CA ARG A 167 -2.59 -19.02 6.89
C ARG A 167 -2.93 -18.34 8.20
N LEU A 168 -2.34 -17.18 8.44
CA LEU A 168 -2.57 -16.38 9.64
C LEU A 168 -4.03 -15.93 9.78
N ARG A 169 -4.84 -15.99 8.72
CA ARG A 169 -6.31 -15.84 8.82
C ARG A 169 -6.98 -16.82 9.79
N ARG A 170 -6.38 -17.98 10.07
CA ARG A 170 -6.91 -18.91 11.08
C ARG A 170 -6.71 -18.40 12.51
N VAL A 171 -5.71 -17.54 12.72
CA VAL A 171 -5.35 -16.97 14.01
C VAL A 171 -5.98 -15.58 14.19
N TYR A 172 -5.86 -14.71 13.17
CA TYR A 172 -6.28 -13.30 13.22
C TYR A 172 -7.53 -13.01 12.39
N GLY A 173 -8.36 -14.01 12.10
CA GLY A 173 -9.38 -14.03 11.03
C GLY A 173 -10.10 -12.72 10.74
N ALA A 174 -10.94 -12.23 11.67
CA ALA A 174 -11.75 -11.03 11.43
C ALA A 174 -10.91 -9.74 11.28
N PRO A 175 -9.94 -9.43 12.18
CA PRO A 175 -9.07 -8.27 11.98
C PRO A 175 -8.29 -8.29 10.66
N LEU A 176 -7.74 -9.44 10.28
CA LEU A 176 -6.99 -9.55 9.02
C LEU A 176 -7.91 -9.37 7.80
N ALA A 177 -9.12 -9.94 7.84
CA ALA A 177 -10.12 -9.75 6.78
C ALA A 177 -10.56 -8.29 6.66
N ALA A 178 -10.75 -7.59 7.77
CA ALA A 178 -11.08 -6.16 7.78
C ALA A 178 -9.97 -5.30 7.14
N LEU A 179 -8.71 -5.56 7.49
CA LEU A 179 -7.56 -4.87 6.89
C LEU A 179 -7.43 -5.18 5.39
N LEU A 180 -7.60 -6.45 5.00
CA LEU A 180 -7.60 -6.87 3.59
C LEU A 180 -8.72 -6.20 2.80
N LEU A 181 -9.92 -6.08 3.39
CA LEU A 181 -11.05 -5.41 2.76
C LEU A 181 -10.75 -3.92 2.55
N GLY A 182 -10.32 -3.20 3.58
CA GLY A 182 -9.97 -1.79 3.47
C GLY A 182 -8.85 -1.54 2.46
N TRP A 183 -7.79 -2.37 2.50
CA TRP A 183 -6.69 -2.29 1.54
C TRP A 183 -7.13 -2.64 0.10
N GLY A 184 -7.97 -3.66 -0.06
CA GLY A 184 -8.51 -4.06 -1.36
C GLY A 184 -9.39 -2.98 -1.98
N LEU A 185 -10.29 -2.37 -1.19
CA LEU A 185 -11.10 -1.24 -1.63
C LEU A 185 -10.23 -0.03 -1.99
N TYR A 186 -9.20 0.27 -1.19
CA TYR A 186 -8.25 1.34 -1.47
C TYR A 186 -7.51 1.12 -2.79
N LEU A 187 -6.98 -0.09 -2.98
CA LEU A 187 -6.25 -0.47 -4.19
C LEU A 187 -7.15 -0.42 -5.42
N LEU A 188 -8.36 -0.98 -5.34
CA LEU A 188 -9.33 -0.97 -6.43
C LEU A 188 -9.70 0.47 -6.81
N PHE A 189 -10.00 1.31 -5.82
CA PHE A 189 -10.33 2.71 -6.06
C PHE A 189 -9.18 3.41 -6.79
N ILE A 190 -7.95 3.30 -6.30
CA ILE A 190 -6.80 3.99 -6.91
C ILE A 190 -6.47 3.45 -8.29
N ALA A 191 -6.55 2.13 -8.49
CA ALA A 191 -6.37 1.52 -9.79
C ALA A 191 -7.42 2.02 -10.79
N ASP A 192 -8.60 2.39 -10.30
CA ASP A 192 -9.68 2.91 -11.12
C ASP A 192 -9.59 4.41 -11.40
N VAL A 193 -8.77 5.15 -10.65
CA VAL A 193 -8.63 6.59 -10.83
C VAL A 193 -7.93 6.88 -12.18
N ALA A 194 -8.49 7.81 -12.96
CA ALA A 194 -7.98 8.18 -14.30
C ALA A 194 -6.49 8.59 -14.28
N TYR A 195 -6.07 9.19 -13.17
CA TYR A 195 -4.71 9.64 -12.91
C TYR A 195 -3.97 8.77 -11.87
N TRP A 196 -4.21 7.46 -11.84
CA TRP A 196 -3.55 6.50 -10.91
C TRP A 196 -2.01 6.63 -10.87
N HIS A 197 -1.40 7.17 -11.93
CA HIS A 197 0.01 7.54 -12.08
C HIS A 197 0.48 8.75 -11.23
N ALA A 198 -0.17 9.01 -10.10
CA ALA A 198 0.23 10.00 -9.11
C ALA A 198 0.07 11.49 -9.47
N ASP A 199 -0.61 11.83 -10.58
CA ASP A 199 -1.02 13.20 -10.97
C ASP A 199 0.09 14.25 -10.82
N GLY A 200 1.19 14.04 -11.55
CA GLY A 200 2.39 14.90 -11.52
C GLY A 200 3.24 14.78 -10.25
N GLY A 201 2.80 14.01 -9.26
CA GLY A 201 3.62 13.64 -8.11
C GLY A 201 4.62 12.53 -8.43
N PRO A 202 5.53 12.22 -7.51
CA PRO A 202 6.44 11.10 -7.71
C PRO A 202 5.71 9.76 -7.87
N PRO A 203 6.39 8.75 -8.45
CA PRO A 203 5.82 7.42 -8.65
C PRO A 203 5.41 6.76 -7.33
N SER A 204 4.45 5.84 -7.40
CA SER A 204 3.93 5.08 -6.26
C SER A 204 3.27 5.89 -5.13
N ARG A 205 3.05 7.21 -5.30
CA ARG A 205 2.39 8.08 -4.30
C ARG A 205 1.13 7.46 -3.71
N TYR A 206 0.26 6.98 -4.59
CA TYR A 206 -1.07 6.55 -4.20
C TYR A 206 -1.05 5.19 -3.51
N LEU A 207 0.06 4.44 -3.52
CA LEU A 207 0.15 3.24 -2.69
C LEU A 207 0.54 3.58 -1.25
N LEU A 208 1.11 4.76 -0.99
CA LEU A 208 1.80 5.09 0.26
C LEU A 208 0.94 4.92 1.51
N ALA A 209 -0.32 5.37 1.51
CA ALA A 209 -1.19 5.21 2.67
C ALA A 209 -1.60 3.74 2.91
N GLY A 210 -1.61 2.90 1.86
CA GLY A 210 -1.84 1.45 1.93
C GLY A 210 -0.57 0.61 2.15
N LEU A 211 0.63 1.21 2.04
CA LEU A 211 1.90 0.48 2.14
C LEU A 211 2.16 -0.23 3.46
N PRO A 212 1.72 0.27 4.63
CA PRO A 212 1.91 -0.48 5.87
C PRO A 212 1.41 -1.94 5.77
N PHE A 213 0.31 -2.17 5.04
CA PHE A 213 -0.19 -3.52 4.79
C PHE A 213 0.76 -4.34 3.90
N LEU A 214 1.28 -3.75 2.82
CA LEU A 214 2.28 -4.38 1.95
C LEU A 214 3.59 -4.66 2.69
N VAL A 215 4.01 -3.81 3.62
CA VAL A 215 5.21 -4.03 4.46
C VAL A 215 5.04 -5.26 5.35
N VAL A 216 3.83 -5.49 5.89
CA VAL A 216 3.51 -6.72 6.64
C VAL A 216 3.60 -7.94 5.73
N ALA A 217 3.10 -7.86 4.49
CA ALA A 217 3.25 -8.94 3.52
C ALA A 217 4.72 -9.19 3.14
N VAL A 218 5.53 -8.14 2.93
CA VAL A 218 6.98 -8.29 2.68
C VAL A 218 7.66 -8.99 3.85
N ALA A 219 7.36 -8.60 5.09
CA ALA A 219 7.92 -9.23 6.28
C ALA A 219 7.57 -10.72 6.36
N ALA A 220 6.31 -11.07 6.13
CA ALA A 220 5.87 -12.46 6.06
C ALA A 220 6.54 -13.23 4.91
N GLY A 221 6.85 -12.57 3.80
CA GLY A 221 7.61 -13.14 2.69
C GLY A 221 9.05 -13.46 3.06
N ILE A 222 9.72 -12.58 3.80
CA ILE A 222 11.08 -12.81 4.32
C ILE A 222 11.08 -13.98 5.32
N GLU A 223 10.13 -14.02 6.25
CA GLU A 223 9.99 -15.14 7.19
C GLU A 223 9.74 -16.47 6.46
N THR A 224 8.90 -16.45 5.42
CA THR A 224 8.65 -17.61 4.56
C THR A 224 9.92 -18.06 3.84
N ALA A 225 10.71 -17.13 3.33
CA ALA A 225 12.00 -17.43 2.70
C ALA A 225 12.97 -18.09 3.69
N LEU A 226 13.07 -17.57 4.91
CA LEU A 226 13.91 -18.11 5.98
C LEU A 226 13.46 -19.51 6.42
N ALA A 227 12.16 -19.77 6.46
CA ALA A 227 11.60 -21.07 6.83
C ALA A 227 11.69 -22.14 5.72
N SER A 228 12.08 -21.76 4.50
CA SER A 228 12.12 -22.67 3.35
C SER A 228 13.29 -23.66 3.41
N ALA A 229 13.23 -24.71 2.57
CA ALA A 229 14.30 -25.72 2.44
C ALA A 229 15.62 -25.09 1.98
N ALA A 230 16.77 -25.65 2.36
CA ALA A 230 18.09 -25.02 2.21
C ALA A 230 18.37 -24.43 0.81
N ARG A 231 18.14 -25.19 -0.27
CA ARG A 231 18.36 -24.70 -1.65
C ARG A 231 17.45 -23.50 -2.00
N LEU A 232 16.18 -23.59 -1.67
CA LEU A 232 15.20 -22.54 -1.93
C LEU A 232 15.43 -21.31 -1.05
N ARG A 233 15.89 -21.53 0.19
CA ARG A 233 16.28 -20.48 1.12
C ARG A 233 17.43 -19.66 0.56
N VAL A 234 18.48 -20.30 0.07
CA VAL A 234 19.61 -19.60 -0.57
C VAL A 234 19.13 -18.77 -1.77
N ALA A 235 18.30 -19.35 -2.63
CA ALA A 235 17.75 -18.64 -3.79
C ALA A 235 16.90 -17.42 -3.39
N LEU A 236 15.97 -17.59 -2.44
CA LEU A 236 15.08 -16.51 -1.99
C LEU A 236 15.81 -15.42 -1.19
N LEU A 237 16.82 -15.78 -0.39
CA LEU A 237 17.65 -14.81 0.31
C LEU A 237 18.57 -14.06 -0.64
N GLY A 238 19.14 -14.73 -1.65
CA GLY A 238 19.88 -14.09 -2.73
C GLY A 238 18.99 -13.09 -3.50
N PHE A 239 17.79 -13.51 -3.89
CA PHE A 239 16.79 -12.62 -4.48
C PHE A 239 16.44 -11.44 -3.56
N THR A 240 16.22 -11.69 -2.28
CA THR A 240 15.92 -10.65 -1.27
C THR A 240 17.06 -9.64 -1.17
N ALA A 241 18.31 -10.10 -1.13
CA ALA A 241 19.48 -9.24 -1.04
C ALA A 241 19.61 -8.34 -2.28
N VAL A 242 19.44 -8.90 -3.49
CA VAL A 242 19.44 -8.13 -4.75
C VAL A 242 18.30 -7.12 -4.76
N ALA A 243 17.10 -7.54 -4.36
CA ALA A 243 15.93 -6.66 -4.34
C ALA A 243 16.09 -5.51 -3.34
N VAL A 244 16.63 -5.77 -2.14
CA VAL A 244 16.95 -4.74 -1.14
C VAL A 244 18.01 -3.78 -1.69
N TRP A 245 19.10 -4.30 -2.24
CA TRP A 245 20.19 -3.50 -2.79
C TRP A 245 19.69 -2.58 -3.92
N TRP A 246 18.94 -3.11 -4.88
CA TRP A 246 18.36 -2.32 -5.96
C TRP A 246 17.39 -1.24 -5.44
N SER A 247 16.51 -1.62 -4.51
CA SER A 247 15.56 -0.67 -3.92
C SER A 247 16.27 0.47 -3.18
N ALA A 248 17.36 0.17 -2.47
CA ALA A 248 18.19 1.16 -1.79
C ALA A 248 18.98 2.04 -2.78
N PHE A 249 19.50 1.44 -3.86
CA PHE A 249 20.18 2.17 -4.94
C PHE A 249 19.25 3.19 -5.61
N VAL A 250 18.04 2.79 -6.02
CA VAL A 250 17.06 3.71 -6.61
C VAL A 250 16.67 4.81 -5.62
N ALA A 251 16.47 4.47 -4.35
CA ALA A 251 16.17 5.45 -3.31
C ALA A 251 17.32 6.47 -3.14
N PHE A 252 18.57 6.01 -3.18
CA PHE A 252 19.75 6.87 -3.16
C PHE A 252 19.81 7.79 -4.39
N VAL A 253 19.56 7.26 -5.59
CA VAL A 253 19.51 8.07 -6.82
C VAL A 253 18.45 9.17 -6.71
N TYR A 254 17.27 8.88 -6.19
CA TYR A 254 16.25 9.90 -5.93
C TYR A 254 16.63 10.91 -4.84
N ALA A 255 17.41 10.50 -3.84
CA ALA A 255 17.90 11.42 -2.82
C ALA A 255 18.94 12.39 -3.40
N VAL A 256 19.84 11.91 -4.26
CA VAL A 256 20.89 12.73 -4.89
C VAL A 256 20.34 13.58 -6.03
N ARG A 257 19.44 13.03 -6.86
CA ARG A 257 18.84 13.70 -8.02
C ARG A 257 17.31 13.66 -7.93
N PRO A 258 16.71 14.51 -7.06
CA PRO A 258 15.27 14.50 -6.83
C PRO A 258 14.45 14.85 -8.09
N GLY A 259 15.03 15.54 -9.08
CA GLY A 259 14.34 15.80 -10.35
C GLY A 259 13.90 14.53 -11.09
N LEU A 260 14.65 13.43 -10.96
CA LEU A 260 14.37 12.16 -11.63
C LEU A 260 13.14 11.42 -11.10
N ARG A 261 12.53 11.91 -10.01
CA ARG A 261 11.30 11.33 -9.47
C ARG A 261 10.04 11.88 -10.13
N TYR A 262 10.14 12.91 -10.97
CA TYR A 262 9.00 13.56 -11.58
C TYR A 262 8.94 13.21 -13.07
N GLU A 263 7.96 12.41 -13.44
CA GLU A 263 7.70 12.03 -14.84
C GLU A 263 6.43 12.73 -15.31
N TYR A 264 6.44 13.20 -16.56
CA TYR A 264 5.28 13.85 -17.16
C TYR A 264 4.50 12.85 -18.03
N MET A 265 3.29 12.48 -17.59
CA MET A 265 2.50 11.42 -18.22
C MET A 265 2.28 11.61 -19.73
N PRO A 266 1.97 12.81 -20.26
CA PRO A 266 1.84 12.99 -21.72
C PRO A 266 3.11 12.60 -22.48
N GLN A 267 4.29 12.95 -21.97
CA GLN A 267 5.55 12.54 -22.60
C GLN A 267 5.74 11.03 -22.61
N ILE A 268 5.43 10.35 -21.49
CA ILE A 268 5.53 8.88 -21.40
C ILE A 268 4.56 8.20 -22.38
N ARG A 269 3.35 8.75 -22.52
CA ARG A 269 2.34 8.28 -23.47
C ARG A 269 2.82 8.41 -24.92
N ASP A 270 3.52 9.49 -25.23
CA ASP A 270 4.13 9.74 -26.55
C ASP A 270 5.37 8.88 -26.83
N GLY A 271 5.72 7.97 -25.92
CA GLY A 271 6.83 7.02 -26.09
C GLY A 271 8.18 7.54 -25.61
N ASN A 272 8.23 8.68 -24.92
CA ASN A 272 9.49 9.15 -24.35
C ASN A 272 10.03 8.17 -23.28
N PRO A 273 11.36 8.03 -23.18
CA PRO A 273 11.96 7.24 -22.13
C PRO A 273 11.70 7.86 -20.75
N VAL A 274 11.63 7.00 -19.74
CA VAL A 274 11.55 7.42 -18.34
C VAL A 274 12.90 8.03 -17.96
N GLN A 275 12.91 9.23 -17.37
CA GLN A 275 14.16 9.94 -17.09
C GLN A 275 15.09 9.15 -16.19
N LEU A 276 14.55 8.47 -15.17
CA LEU A 276 15.33 7.59 -14.31
C LEU A 276 16.08 6.52 -15.12
N TRP A 277 15.39 5.82 -16.01
CA TRP A 277 15.98 4.73 -16.78
C TRP A 277 16.94 5.24 -17.85
N LEU A 278 16.62 6.37 -18.48
CA LEU A 278 17.52 7.04 -19.43
C LEU A 278 18.87 7.39 -18.77
N GLU A 279 18.85 7.94 -17.56
CA GLU A 279 20.06 8.29 -16.83
C GLU A 279 20.84 7.04 -16.38
N LEU A 280 20.16 6.02 -15.86
CA LEU A 280 20.80 4.77 -15.45
C LEU A 280 21.35 4.00 -16.66
N GLY A 281 20.68 4.04 -17.80
CA GLY A 281 21.06 3.40 -19.06
C GLY A 281 22.36 3.94 -19.66
N LYS A 282 22.84 5.11 -19.21
CA LYS A 282 24.18 5.62 -19.57
C LYS A 282 25.30 4.78 -18.96
N VAL A 283 25.03 4.09 -17.85
CA VAL A 283 26.01 3.32 -17.08
C VAL A 283 25.68 1.82 -17.04
N ILE A 284 24.40 1.47 -16.99
CA ILE A 284 23.90 0.10 -16.88
C ILE A 284 23.36 -0.33 -18.24
N ARG A 285 23.94 -1.40 -18.79
CA ARG A 285 23.50 -2.03 -20.05
C ARG A 285 23.23 -3.53 -19.83
N PRO A 286 22.20 -4.13 -20.45
CA PRO A 286 21.17 -3.48 -21.29
C PRO A 286 20.28 -2.51 -20.50
N ASP A 287 19.55 -1.65 -21.21
CA ASP A 287 18.68 -0.65 -20.58
C ASP A 287 17.56 -1.35 -19.78
N VAL A 288 17.44 -0.98 -18.50
CA VAL A 288 16.44 -1.55 -17.58
C VAL A 288 15.03 -1.35 -18.11
N GLN A 289 14.77 -0.24 -18.83
CA GLN A 289 13.45 0.08 -19.36
C GLN A 289 12.92 -0.99 -20.32
N THR A 290 13.79 -1.70 -21.05
CA THR A 290 13.35 -2.71 -22.04
C THR A 290 12.78 -3.97 -21.39
N ALA A 291 13.02 -4.18 -20.09
CA ALA A 291 12.47 -5.30 -19.33
C ALA A 291 11.18 -4.93 -18.58
N LEU A 292 10.69 -3.69 -18.73
CA LEU A 292 9.58 -3.15 -17.96
C LEU A 292 8.39 -2.81 -18.87
N PRO A 293 7.16 -3.21 -18.51
CA PRO A 293 5.98 -2.84 -19.27
C PRO A 293 5.65 -1.36 -19.08
N SER A 294 4.92 -0.81 -20.03
CA SER A 294 4.33 0.52 -19.96
C SER A 294 2.85 0.40 -20.17
N PHE A 295 2.08 0.89 -19.21
CA PHE A 295 0.61 0.87 -19.24
C PHE A 295 0.04 2.17 -19.85
N TYR A 296 0.91 3.04 -20.37
CA TYR A 296 0.56 4.30 -21.04
C TYR A 296 0.95 4.35 -22.52
N SER A 297 2.02 3.66 -22.92
CA SER A 297 2.46 3.66 -24.32
C SER A 297 1.70 2.62 -25.14
N HIS A 298 1.43 2.94 -26.40
CA HIS A 298 0.78 2.03 -27.36
C HIS A 298 1.75 1.02 -28.02
N GLU A 299 2.93 0.80 -27.42
CA GLU A 299 3.97 -0.10 -27.93
C GLU A 299 3.52 -1.58 -27.81
N ALA A 300 3.62 -2.36 -28.90
CA ALA A 300 3.20 -3.77 -28.93
C ALA A 300 3.95 -4.68 -27.94
N ALA A 301 5.20 -4.32 -27.59
CA ALA A 301 6.03 -5.09 -26.65
C ALA A 301 5.54 -5.01 -25.18
N THR A 302 4.66 -4.06 -24.85
CA THR A 302 4.19 -3.83 -23.47
C THR A 302 3.32 -4.96 -22.94
N LEU A 303 2.45 -5.52 -23.77
CA LEU A 303 1.51 -6.57 -23.35
C LEU A 303 2.22 -7.87 -22.94
N PRO A 304 3.17 -8.43 -23.74
CA PRO A 304 3.97 -9.58 -23.30
C PRO A 304 4.73 -9.32 -21.99
N LEU A 305 5.31 -8.13 -21.82
CA LEU A 305 6.02 -7.77 -20.59
C LEU A 305 5.06 -7.67 -19.39
N ALA A 306 3.87 -7.10 -19.57
CA ALA A 306 2.87 -7.03 -18.52
C ALA A 306 2.43 -8.43 -18.08
N ILE A 307 2.15 -9.33 -19.04
CA ILE A 307 1.81 -10.72 -18.77
C ILE A 307 2.94 -11.43 -18.02
N LEU A 308 4.20 -11.22 -18.45
CA LEU A 308 5.37 -11.80 -17.78
C LEU A 308 5.45 -11.37 -16.30
N TRP A 309 5.32 -10.08 -16.00
CA TRP A 309 5.41 -9.59 -14.63
C TRP A 309 4.26 -10.06 -13.74
N VAL A 310 3.04 -10.13 -14.29
CA VAL A 310 1.89 -10.74 -13.59
C VAL A 310 2.13 -12.23 -13.34
N ALA A 311 2.71 -12.95 -14.31
CA ALA A 311 3.07 -14.36 -14.15
C ALA A 311 4.15 -14.55 -13.07
N VAL A 312 5.17 -13.68 -13.01
CA VAL A 312 6.20 -13.69 -11.95
C VAL A 312 5.55 -13.48 -10.58
N ALA A 313 4.68 -12.48 -10.42
CA ALA A 313 3.99 -12.22 -9.16
C ALA A 313 3.12 -13.41 -8.73
N THR A 314 2.38 -13.99 -9.67
CA THR A 314 1.55 -15.19 -9.43
C THR A 314 2.40 -16.39 -9.03
N PHE A 315 3.52 -16.61 -9.72
CA PHE A 315 4.47 -17.67 -9.40
C PHE A 315 5.08 -17.50 -8.00
N LEU A 316 5.48 -16.28 -7.62
CA LEU A 316 5.96 -16.00 -6.27
C LEU A 316 4.91 -16.29 -5.19
N GLY A 317 3.64 -15.95 -5.45
CA GLY A 317 2.52 -16.33 -4.58
C GLY A 317 2.36 -17.85 -4.44
N PHE A 318 2.47 -18.59 -5.55
CA PHE A 318 2.42 -20.05 -5.55
C PHE A 318 3.61 -20.66 -4.79
N VAL A 319 4.83 -20.15 -4.99
CA VAL A 319 6.02 -20.58 -4.24
C VAL A 319 5.83 -20.37 -2.74
N GLY A 320 5.35 -19.18 -2.34
CA GLY A 320 5.00 -18.89 -0.96
C GLY A 320 4.01 -19.91 -0.40
N TYR A 321 2.95 -20.21 -1.16
CA TYR A 321 1.94 -21.20 -0.78
C TYR A 321 2.49 -22.62 -0.60
N VAL A 322 3.36 -23.08 -1.50
CA VAL A 322 3.99 -24.41 -1.41
C VAL A 322 4.92 -24.51 -0.21
N ILE A 323 5.76 -23.49 0.03
CA ILE A 323 6.66 -23.45 1.19
C ILE A 323 5.83 -23.55 2.46
N VAL A 324 4.89 -22.61 2.58
CA VAL A 324 4.00 -22.51 3.72
C VAL A 324 3.34 -23.87 3.92
N ARG A 325 2.67 -24.47 2.92
CA ARG A 325 2.07 -25.83 3.00
C ARG A 325 2.95 -26.90 3.65
N ARG A 326 4.24 -26.90 3.35
CA ARG A 326 5.20 -27.90 3.85
C ARG A 326 5.71 -27.61 5.26
N THR A 327 5.80 -26.35 5.66
CA THR A 327 6.20 -25.99 7.01
C THR A 327 5.04 -26.29 7.97
N ARG A 328 5.25 -27.24 8.90
CA ARG A 328 4.35 -27.44 10.04
C ARG A 328 4.27 -26.14 10.84
N PRO A 329 3.09 -25.76 11.35
CA PRO A 329 3.02 -24.61 12.24
C PRO A 329 3.89 -24.92 13.45
N VAL A 330 4.93 -24.11 13.68
CA VAL A 330 5.50 -23.99 15.01
C VAL A 330 4.45 -23.20 15.78
N ILE A 331 3.52 -23.92 16.40
CA ILE A 331 2.67 -23.32 17.42
C ILE A 331 3.61 -23.06 18.58
N THR A 332 4.21 -21.87 18.63
CA THR A 332 4.71 -21.33 19.89
C THR A 332 3.48 -21.11 20.75
N SER A 333 3.11 -22.14 21.52
CA SER A 333 2.21 -22.03 22.64
C SER A 333 2.73 -20.95 23.56
N THR A 334 2.03 -19.83 23.69
CA THR A 334 2.03 -18.93 24.87
C THR A 334 1.17 -17.70 24.59
N PRO A 335 0.54 -17.12 25.62
CA PRO A 335 -0.49 -17.65 26.51
C PRO A 335 -1.89 -17.08 26.17
#